data_AF-A0A843RHV1-F1
#
_entry.id   AF-A0A843RHV1-F1
#
_cell.length_a   1.000
_cell.length_b   1.000
_cell.length_c   1.000
_cell.angle_alpha   90.00
_cell.angle_beta   90.00
_cell.angle_gamma   90.00
#
_symmetry.space_group_name_H-M   'P 1'
#
loop_
_entity.id
_entity.type
_entity.pdbx_description
1 polymer ?
#
loop_
_entity_poly.entity_id
_entity_poly.type
_entity_poly.pdbx_seq_one_letter_code
_entity_poly.pdbx_strand_id
1 'polypeptide(L)'
;MTLRRCLVLATVLAGPDGPSTAVLGQNLVAEGETLFRARCAACHSLEPGQSRIGPALAGLAGRTAGIVEGARYSSALRDSGLVWNAETLEAFLANPREAVPGTPNR
;
A
#
# COMPACT_ATOMS: atom_id res chain seq x y z
N MET A 1 -43.88 -18.06 -41.23
CA MET A 1 -44.19 -17.38 -39.95
C MET A 1 -42.92 -16.80 -39.35
N THR A 2 -42.77 -15.50 -39.47
CA THR A 2 -41.75 -14.67 -38.82
C THR A 2 -42.01 -14.59 -37.32
N LEU A 3 -41.07 -14.99 -36.45
CA LEU A 3 -41.08 -14.55 -35.05
C LEU A 3 -39.92 -13.60 -34.79
N ARG A 4 -40.34 -12.45 -34.26
CA ARG A 4 -39.62 -11.19 -34.12
C ARG A 4 -38.51 -11.32 -33.08
N ARG A 5 -37.36 -10.73 -33.42
CA ARG A 5 -36.32 -10.30 -32.48
C ARG A 5 -36.94 -9.45 -31.37
N CYS A 6 -36.93 -9.95 -30.13
CA CYS A 6 -37.04 -9.10 -28.96
C CYS A 6 -35.66 -8.50 -28.69
N LEU A 7 -35.38 -7.36 -29.31
CA LEU A 7 -34.29 -6.49 -28.92
C LEU A 7 -34.71 -5.79 -27.62
N VAL A 8 -34.33 -6.35 -26.47
CA VAL A 8 -34.47 -5.64 -25.19
C VAL A 8 -33.37 -4.59 -25.16
N LEU A 9 -33.72 -3.35 -25.53
CA LEU A 9 -32.86 -2.19 -25.36
C LEU A 9 -32.82 -1.86 -23.86
N ALA A 10 -31.84 -2.40 -23.15
CA ALA A 10 -31.54 -1.98 -21.79
C ALA A 10 -30.84 -0.61 -21.84
N THR A 11 -31.63 0.46 -21.80
CA THR A 11 -31.12 1.79 -21.48
C THR A 11 -30.61 1.78 -20.04
N VAL A 12 -29.29 1.73 -19.87
CA VAL A 12 -28.63 2.05 -18.60
C VAL A 12 -28.82 3.55 -18.37
N LEU A 13 -29.74 3.91 -17.47
CA LEU A 13 -29.80 5.24 -16.88
C LEU A 13 -28.61 5.36 -15.91
N ALA A 14 -27.55 6.02 -16.35
CA ALA A 14 -26.53 6.53 -15.44
C ALA A 14 -27.16 7.65 -14.61
N GLY A 15 -27.66 7.30 -13.42
CA GLY A 15 -28.02 8.28 -12.40
C GLY A 15 -26.76 8.98 -11.83
N PRO A 16 -26.92 10.10 -11.12
CA PRO A 16 -25.81 10.87 -10.52
C PRO A 16 -25.04 10.11 -9.42
N ASP A 17 -25.45 8.89 -9.07
CA ASP A 17 -24.86 8.06 -8.03
C ASP A 17 -23.84 7.08 -8.63
N GLY A 18 -22.82 7.60 -9.32
CA GLY A 18 -21.58 6.85 -9.47
C GLY A 18 -21.00 6.52 -8.09
N PRO A 19 -20.23 5.42 -7.90
CA PRO A 19 -19.66 5.12 -6.60
C PRO A 19 -18.86 6.33 -6.12
N SER A 20 -19.33 6.95 -5.04
CA SER A 20 -18.68 8.10 -4.43
C SER A 20 -17.23 7.75 -4.14
N THR A 21 -16.30 8.65 -4.46
CA THR A 21 -14.85 8.45 -4.25
C THR A 21 -14.51 8.02 -2.82
N ALA A 22 -15.34 8.39 -1.85
CA ALA A 22 -15.27 7.93 -0.47
C ALA A 22 -15.43 6.40 -0.33
N VAL A 23 -16.36 5.78 -1.06
CA VAL A 23 -16.62 4.32 -1.02
C VAL A 23 -15.45 3.56 -1.65
N LEU A 24 -14.90 4.06 -2.77
CA LEU A 24 -13.71 3.48 -3.38
C LEU A 24 -12.50 3.57 -2.44
N GLY A 25 -12.29 4.72 -1.79
CA GLY A 25 -11.23 4.90 -0.81
C GLY A 25 -11.38 3.97 0.40
N GLN A 26 -12.59 3.78 0.91
CA GLN A 26 -12.87 2.83 2.00
C GLN A 26 -12.55 1.38 1.61
N ASN A 27 -12.89 0.98 0.38
CA ASN A 27 -12.56 -0.36 -0.11
C ASN A 27 -11.04 -0.58 -0.19
N LEU A 28 -10.31 0.39 -0.77
CA LEU A 28 -8.85 0.31 -0.88
C LEU A 28 -8.16 0.28 0.50
N VAL A 29 -8.70 1.00 1.50
CA VAL A 29 -8.20 0.93 2.87
C VAL A 29 -8.42 -0.47 3.47
N ALA A 30 -9.61 -1.06 3.29
CA ALA A 30 -9.92 -2.40 3.80
C ALA A 30 -9.07 -3.50 3.14
N GLU A 31 -8.85 -3.39 1.82
CA GLU A 31 -7.95 -4.26 1.07
C GLU A 31 -6.50 -4.11 1.56
N GLY A 32 -6.04 -2.86 1.72
CA GLY A 32 -4.71 -2.55 2.25
C GLY A 32 -4.50 -3.09 3.67
N GLU A 33 -5.50 -2.97 4.55
CA GLU A 33 -5.46 -3.52 5.91
C GLU A 33 -5.35 -5.06 5.87
N THR A 34 -6.09 -5.70 4.96
CA THR A 34 -6.03 -7.15 4.78
C THR A 34 -4.65 -7.61 4.31
N LEU A 35 -4.06 -6.92 3.34
CA LEU A 35 -2.70 -7.19 2.86
C LEU A 35 -1.66 -6.96 3.95
N PHE A 36 -1.80 -5.88 4.72
CA PHE A 36 -0.91 -5.57 5.83
C PHE A 36 -0.91 -6.69 6.88
N ARG A 37 -2.09 -7.15 7.29
CA ARG A 37 -2.21 -8.27 8.24
C ARG A 37 -1.57 -9.55 7.71
N ALA A 38 -1.74 -9.84 6.42
CA ALA A 38 -1.23 -11.05 5.80
C ALA A 38 0.28 -11.05 5.59
N ARG A 39 0.89 -9.89 5.28
CA ARG A 39 2.29 -9.82 4.82
C ARG A 39 3.22 -9.06 5.76
N CYS A 40 2.71 -8.11 6.53
CA CYS A 40 3.55 -7.13 7.24
C CYS A 40 3.42 -7.26 8.77
N ALA A 41 2.22 -7.59 9.26
CA ALA A 41 1.91 -7.55 10.69
C ALA A 41 2.70 -8.55 11.54
N ALA A 42 3.25 -9.62 10.95
CA ALA A 42 4.15 -10.52 11.66
C ALA A 42 5.43 -9.80 12.14
N CYS A 43 5.92 -8.83 11.36
CA CYS A 43 7.18 -8.14 11.62
C CYS A 43 7.00 -6.69 12.07
N HIS A 44 5.89 -6.04 11.72
CA HIS A 44 5.70 -4.61 11.94
C HIS A 44 4.44 -4.30 12.75
N SER A 45 4.50 -3.23 13.54
CA SER A 45 3.34 -2.64 14.22
C SER A 45 2.93 -1.34 13.55
N LEU A 46 1.65 -1.00 13.65
CA LEU A 46 1.12 0.32 13.32
C LEU A 46 1.02 1.23 14.56
N GLU A 47 1.31 0.69 15.76
CA GLU A 47 1.33 1.47 17.00
C GLU A 47 2.66 2.24 17.13
N PRO A 48 2.62 3.55 17.46
CA PRO A 48 3.82 4.35 17.66
C PRO A 48 4.75 3.73 18.72
N GLY A 49 6.05 3.63 18.39
CA GLY A 49 7.08 3.12 19.30
C GLY A 49 7.07 1.61 19.54
N GLN A 50 6.08 0.86 19.04
CA GLN A 50 5.99 -0.58 19.27
C GLN A 50 6.68 -1.39 18.16
N SER A 51 8.00 -1.28 18.06
CA SER A 51 8.78 -2.12 17.13
C SER A 51 8.69 -3.60 17.51
N ARG A 52 8.69 -4.49 16.51
CA ARG A 52 8.73 -5.96 16.69
C ARG A 52 10.03 -6.50 16.11
N ILE A 53 9.96 -7.44 15.17
CA ILE A 53 11.11 -7.88 14.36
C ILE A 53 11.61 -6.70 13.50
N GLY A 54 10.67 -5.95 12.92
CA GLY A 54 10.90 -4.72 12.19
C GLY A 54 10.44 -3.48 12.95
N PRO A 55 10.84 -2.28 12.49
CA PRO A 55 10.46 -1.00 13.08
C PRO A 55 8.95 -0.75 13.02
N ALA A 56 8.42 0.05 13.96
CA ALA A 56 7.05 0.55 13.87
C ALA A 56 6.82 1.42 12.62
N LEU A 57 5.67 1.23 11.98
CA LEU A 57 5.27 1.92 10.74
C LEU A 57 4.26 3.05 10.98
N ALA A 58 3.93 3.34 12.24
CA ALA A 58 3.19 4.54 12.60
C ALA A 58 3.91 5.79 12.07
N GLY A 59 3.20 6.67 11.36
CA GLY A 59 3.80 7.87 10.77
C GLY A 59 4.87 7.59 9.71
N LEU A 60 4.71 6.53 8.91
CA LEU A 60 5.66 6.18 7.85
C LEU A 60 5.71 7.23 6.75
N ALA A 61 4.56 7.74 6.30
CA ALA A 61 4.49 8.70 5.20
C ALA A 61 5.24 10.01 5.57
N GLY A 62 6.13 10.44 4.68
CA GLY A 62 7.02 11.58 4.84
C GLY A 62 8.27 11.31 5.68
N ARG A 63 8.43 10.11 6.28
CA ARG A 63 9.58 9.80 7.13
C ARG A 63 10.79 9.37 6.30
N THR A 64 11.98 9.83 6.67
CA THR A 64 13.24 9.32 6.09
C THR A 64 13.42 7.83 6.44
N ALA A 65 13.87 7.05 5.48
CA ALA A 65 14.14 5.62 5.65
C ALA A 65 15.33 5.38 6.60
N GLY A 66 15.28 4.25 7.32
CA GLY A 66 16.42 3.82 8.13
C GLY A 66 16.69 4.60 9.41
N ILE A 67 15.77 5.45 9.88
CA ILE A 67 16.01 6.36 11.02
C ILE A 67 15.41 5.93 12.37
N VAL A 68 14.58 4.88 12.41
CA VAL A 68 13.94 4.48 13.67
C VAL A 68 15.00 3.92 14.63
N GLU A 69 15.12 4.55 15.80
CA GLU A 69 16.10 4.18 16.81
C GLU A 69 15.91 2.73 17.28
N GLY A 70 17.02 2.03 17.50
CA GLY A 70 17.03 0.63 17.95
C GLY A 70 16.66 -0.41 16.89
N ALA A 71 16.15 0.00 15.71
CA ALA A 71 15.88 -0.91 14.62
C ALA A 71 17.16 -1.29 13.85
N ARG A 72 17.20 -2.54 13.35
CA ARG A 72 18.32 -3.03 12.55
C ARG A 72 18.06 -2.77 11.07
N TYR A 73 18.79 -1.81 10.51
CA TYR A 73 18.76 -1.47 9.09
C TYR A 73 20.07 -1.90 8.40
N SER A 74 19.99 -2.13 7.09
CA SER A 74 21.19 -2.18 6.25
C SER A 74 21.88 -0.81 6.26
N SER A 75 23.20 -0.78 6.09
CA SER A 75 23.94 0.49 5.90
C SER A 75 23.37 1.26 4.71
N ALA A 76 23.12 0.55 3.60
CA ALA A 76 22.52 1.10 2.40
C ALA A 76 21.21 1.86 2.67
N LEU A 77 20.27 1.30 3.43
CA LEU A 77 19.00 1.97 3.68
C LEU A 77 19.15 3.18 4.60
N ARG A 78 20.01 3.10 5.62
CA ARG A 78 20.30 4.23 6.51
C ARG A 78 20.92 5.41 5.77
N ASP A 79 21.82 5.13 4.84
CA ASP A 79 22.60 6.14 4.15
C ASP A 79 21.94 6.60 2.82
N SER A 80 20.79 6.01 2.46
CA SER A 80 20.08 6.27 1.20
C SER A 80 19.51 7.68 1.07
N GLY A 81 19.20 8.34 2.19
CA GLY A 81 18.43 9.61 2.19
C GLY A 81 16.99 9.47 1.67
N LEU A 82 16.50 8.25 1.41
CA LEU A 82 15.17 8.01 0.87
C LEU A 82 14.10 8.51 1.83
N VAL A 83 13.04 9.13 1.30
CA VAL A 83 11.87 9.60 2.07
C VAL A 83 10.66 8.81 1.63
N TRP A 84 9.94 8.20 2.57
CA TRP A 84 8.77 7.39 2.28
C TRP A 84 7.59 8.25 1.80
N ASN A 85 7.33 8.22 0.51
CA ASN A 85 6.12 8.70 -0.13
C ASN A 85 5.48 7.54 -0.94
N ALA A 86 4.37 7.79 -1.64
CA ALA A 86 3.71 6.73 -2.41
C ALA A 86 4.63 6.09 -3.46
N GLU A 87 5.35 6.89 -4.23
CA GLU A 87 6.24 6.43 -5.31
C GLU A 87 7.43 5.61 -4.80
N THR A 88 8.17 6.16 -3.84
CA THR A 88 9.32 5.49 -3.22
C THR A 88 8.92 4.22 -2.46
N LEU A 89 7.75 4.22 -1.80
CA LEU A 89 7.24 3.04 -1.12
C LEU A 89 6.83 1.97 -2.13
N GLU A 90 6.15 2.33 -3.21
CA GLU A 90 5.78 1.40 -4.29
C GLU A 90 7.03 0.77 -4.92
N ALA A 91 8.01 1.57 -5.31
CA ALA A 91 9.27 1.09 -5.87
C ALA A 91 10.00 0.15 -4.90
N PHE A 92 10.06 0.52 -3.61
CA PHE A 92 10.70 -0.30 -2.59
C PHE A 92 9.95 -1.61 -2.36
N LEU A 93 8.62 -1.61 -2.31
CA LEU A 93 7.83 -2.83 -2.14
C LEU A 93 7.89 -3.75 -3.37
N ALA A 94 8.04 -3.19 -4.57
CA ALA A 94 8.18 -3.95 -5.80
C ALA A 94 9.54 -4.66 -5.88
N ASN A 95 10.63 -3.94 -5.60
CA ASN A 95 11.98 -4.49 -5.61
C ASN A 95 12.93 -3.69 -4.70
N PRO A 96 13.07 -4.07 -3.41
CA PRO A 96 13.91 -3.34 -2.47
C PRO A 96 15.37 -3.21 -2.93
N ARG A 97 15.92 -4.26 -3.54
CA ARG A 97 17.33 -4.31 -3.96
C ARG A 97 17.63 -3.37 -5.13
N GLU A 98 16.63 -3.11 -5.97
CA GLU A 98 16.74 -2.16 -7.07
C GLU A 98 16.50 -0.74 -6.58
N ALA A 99 15.47 -0.53 -5.75
CA ALA A 99 15.16 0.76 -5.15
C ALA A 99 16.31 1.28 -4.26
N VAL A 100 16.94 0.40 -3.48
CA VAL A 100 18.07 0.72 -2.61
C VAL A 100 19.12 -0.41 -2.69
N PRO A 101 20.10 -0.31 -3.61
CA PRO A 101 21.17 -1.30 -3.74
C PRO A 101 21.90 -1.53 -2.42
N GLY A 102 21.99 -2.80 -2.02
CA GLY A 102 22.59 -3.21 -0.74
C GLY A 102 21.58 -3.40 0.41
N THR A 103 20.30 -3.14 0.20
CA THR A 103 19.24 -3.53 1.13
C THR A 103 18.77 -4.98 0.89
N PRO A 104 18.39 -5.76 1.93
CA PRO A 104 17.84 -7.10 1.74
C PRO A 104 16.45 -7.06 1.11
N ASN A 105 16.08 -8.15 0.43
CA ASN A 105 14.71 -8.36 -0.06
C ASN A 105 13.94 -9.16 1.00
N ARG A 106 13.38 -8.47 1.99
CA ARG A 106 12.75 -9.10 3.15
C ARG A 106 11.57 -8.26 3.63
#